data_AF-A0A3A6R3K0-F1
#
_entry.id   AF-A0A3A6R3K0-F1
#
_cell.length_a   1.000
_cell.length_b   1.000
_cell.length_c   1.000
_cell.angle_alpha   90.00
_cell.angle_beta   90.00
_cell.angle_gamma   90.00
#
_symmetry.space_group_name_H-M   'P 1'
#
loop_
_entity.id
_entity.type
_entity.pdbx_description
1 polymer ?
#
loop_
_entity_poly.entity_id
_entity_poly.type
_entity_poly.pdbx_seq_one_letter_code
_entity_poly.pdbx_strand_id
1 'polypeptide(L)'
;MSSFIDIEFVCTCGHTVTSLIQVPPPDYAAVKTKDSLNESLEQVYCFECEAEHEVYSSNSFAGITCCINDDDIEVSFTMAPTDNESETDLDWLIGHSRQFCIFEMQIDHVKGLLAENITEDHLFGLHIMLYGHIVAATESYLASTFIHHVTNSRALTKKLVETSPYFGNQKFSLQQLFQKQNAIEQVVASYLQDMIFHDIKKVKPMFKEVLNIDFGNVSWLFKAVSLRHDCVHRAGYDKNGNPVRIYEETVNELLEQSWNFVRVIENQLKDRGPKI
;
A
#
# COMPACT_ATOMS: atom_id res chain seq x y z
N MET A 1 3.57 23.00 1.26
CA MET A 1 2.91 22.16 0.25
C MET A 1 1.43 22.46 0.34
N SER A 2 0.79 22.85 -0.75
CA SER A 2 -0.67 23.01 -0.78
C SER A 2 -1.31 21.64 -0.93
N SER A 3 -2.44 21.41 -0.28
CA SER A 3 -3.23 20.19 -0.44
C SER A 3 -4.29 20.42 -1.50
N PHE A 4 -4.69 19.37 -2.21
CA PHE A 4 -5.79 19.42 -3.17
C PHE A 4 -6.93 18.55 -2.67
N ILE A 5 -8.16 18.98 -2.92
CA ILE A 5 -9.35 18.18 -2.65
C ILE A 5 -10.23 18.12 -3.89
N ASP A 6 -10.79 16.94 -4.14
CA ASP A 6 -11.86 16.75 -5.10
C ASP A 6 -13.18 17.12 -4.42
N ILE A 7 -13.92 18.08 -4.99
CA ILE A 7 -15.26 18.46 -4.54
C ILE A 7 -16.31 17.93 -5.51
N GLU A 8 -17.43 17.49 -4.97
CA GLU A 8 -18.62 17.08 -5.73
C GLU A 8 -19.87 17.68 -5.07
N PHE A 9 -20.68 18.39 -5.86
CA PHE A 9 -21.94 19.00 -5.42
C PHE A 9 -22.98 19.03 -6.54
N VAL A 10 -24.26 19.25 -6.20
CA VAL A 10 -25.35 19.38 -7.17
C VAL A 10 -25.63 20.86 -7.42
N CYS A 11 -25.43 21.32 -8.65
CA CYS A 11 -25.79 22.65 -9.09
C CYS A 11 -27.32 22.85 -9.04
N THR A 12 -27.78 24.10 -8.94
CA THR A 12 -29.20 24.47 -8.96
C THR A 12 -29.93 24.05 -10.25
N CYS A 13 -29.21 23.82 -11.35
CA CYS A 13 -29.77 23.24 -12.58
C CYS A 13 -29.98 21.72 -12.52
N GLY A 14 -29.54 21.06 -11.45
CA GLY A 14 -29.62 19.60 -11.26
C GLY A 14 -28.41 18.82 -11.79
N HIS A 15 -27.40 19.49 -12.35
CA HIS A 15 -26.16 18.85 -12.80
C HIS A 15 -25.17 18.67 -11.65
N THR A 16 -24.53 17.51 -11.55
CA THR A 16 -23.45 17.27 -10.60
C THR A 16 -22.17 17.92 -11.09
N VAL A 17 -21.61 18.83 -10.31
CA VAL A 17 -20.34 19.51 -10.59
C VAL A 17 -19.24 18.82 -9.78
N THR A 18 -18.17 18.43 -10.47
CA THR A 18 -16.95 17.89 -9.86
C THR A 18 -15.77 18.78 -10.22
N SER A 19 -14.98 19.21 -9.23
CA SER A 19 -13.80 20.06 -9.45
C SER A 19 -12.67 19.72 -8.49
N LEU A 20 -11.43 20.01 -8.90
CA LEU A 20 -10.26 19.94 -8.05
C LEU A 20 -9.93 21.36 -7.57
N ILE A 21 -9.87 21.57 -6.26
CA ILE A 21 -9.56 22.89 -5.68
C ILE A 21 -8.33 22.82 -4.78
N GLN A 22 -7.63 23.94 -4.64
CA GLN A 22 -6.46 24.05 -3.79
C GLN A 22 -6.84 24.55 -2.39
N VAL A 23 -6.44 23.76 -1.40
CA VAL A 23 -6.60 24.10 0.02
C VAL A 23 -5.23 24.48 0.59
N PRO A 24 -5.11 25.66 1.24
CA PRO A 24 -3.86 26.03 1.89
C PRO A 24 -3.54 25.02 3.01
N PRO A 25 -2.25 24.74 3.28
CA PRO A 25 -1.89 23.94 4.44
C PRO A 25 -2.26 24.69 5.73
N PRO A 26 -2.46 23.99 6.87
CA PRO A 26 -2.58 24.66 8.15
C PRO A 26 -1.28 25.42 8.48
N ASP A 27 -1.36 26.46 9.31
CA ASP A 27 -0.15 27.10 9.83
C ASP A 27 0.57 26.17 10.81
N TYR A 28 1.59 25.47 10.31
CA TYR A 28 2.40 24.54 11.09
C TYR A 28 3.23 25.24 12.18
N ALA A 29 3.38 26.57 12.14
CA ALA A 29 4.01 27.32 13.22
C ALA A 29 3.04 27.63 14.38
N ALA A 30 1.73 27.39 14.21
CA ALA A 30 0.73 27.65 15.22
C ALA A 30 0.82 26.66 16.40
N VAL A 31 0.74 27.18 17.62
CA VAL A 31 0.79 26.37 18.85
C VAL A 31 -0.58 25.78 19.22
N LYS A 32 -1.67 26.42 18.80
CA LYS A 32 -3.05 26.01 19.09
C LYS A 32 -3.81 25.77 17.79
N THR A 33 -4.68 24.77 17.77
CA THR A 33 -5.52 24.42 16.62
C THR A 33 -6.29 25.60 16.03
N LYS A 34 -6.87 26.46 16.87
CA LYS A 34 -7.60 27.66 16.42
C LYS A 34 -6.75 28.69 15.68
N ASP A 35 -5.45 28.70 15.94
CA ASP A 35 -4.50 29.64 15.35
C ASP A 35 -3.81 29.02 14.11
N SER A 36 -4.12 27.74 13.80
CA SER A 36 -3.58 27.00 12.65
C SER A 36 -4.44 27.13 11.38
N LEU A 37 -5.56 27.84 11.46
CA LEU A 37 -6.55 27.96 10.39
C LEU A 37 -6.01 28.80 9.24
N ASN A 38 -6.00 28.24 8.03
CA ASN A 38 -5.84 28.98 6.79
C ASN A 38 -7.04 28.75 5.87
N GLU A 39 -7.46 29.80 5.17
CA GLU A 39 -8.67 29.83 4.34
C GLU A 39 -8.33 30.20 2.89
N SER A 40 -9.07 29.65 1.94
CA SER A 40 -9.04 30.05 0.53
C SER A 40 -10.45 30.13 -0.06
N LEU A 41 -10.58 30.98 -1.08
CA LEU A 41 -11.79 31.13 -1.89
C LEU A 41 -11.42 30.84 -3.34
N GLU A 42 -12.14 29.90 -3.95
CA GLU A 42 -12.02 29.56 -5.37
C GLU A 42 -13.37 29.65 -6.08
N GLN A 43 -13.35 29.85 -7.39
CA GLN A 43 -14.54 29.94 -8.23
C GLN A 43 -14.61 28.72 -9.15
N VAL A 44 -15.74 28.03 -9.12
CA VAL A 44 -16.01 26.83 -9.94
C VAL A 44 -17.26 27.07 -10.79
N TYR A 45 -17.23 26.58 -12.03
CA TYR A 45 -18.30 26.79 -13.00
C TYR A 45 -19.05 25.49 -13.29
N CYS A 46 -20.38 25.55 -13.34
CA CYS A 46 -21.19 24.45 -13.83
C CYS A 46 -21.09 24.36 -15.36
N PHE A 47 -20.66 23.22 -15.89
CA PHE A 47 -20.51 23.04 -17.34
C PHE A 47 -21.83 23.15 -18.12
N GLU A 48 -22.96 22.79 -17.50
CA GLU A 48 -24.26 22.74 -18.19
C GLU A 48 -24.97 24.10 -18.26
N CYS A 49 -24.95 24.87 -17.18
CA CYS A 49 -25.70 26.12 -17.07
C CYS A 49 -24.80 27.36 -16.93
N GLU A 50 -23.49 27.17 -16.91
CA GLU A 50 -22.47 28.22 -16.76
C GLU A 50 -22.58 29.03 -15.46
N ALA A 51 -23.39 28.56 -14.49
CA ALA A 51 -23.49 29.18 -13.18
C ALA A 51 -22.14 29.11 -12.45
N GLU A 52 -21.78 30.23 -11.83
CA GLU A 52 -20.60 30.38 -10.99
C GLU A 52 -20.93 30.01 -9.55
N HIS A 53 -20.02 29.29 -8.91
CA HIS A 53 -20.11 28.84 -7.53
C HIS A 53 -18.84 29.24 -6.78
N GLU A 54 -19.00 29.93 -5.65
CA GLU A 54 -17.92 30.28 -4.76
C GLU A 54 -17.68 29.13 -3.77
N VAL A 55 -16.47 28.61 -3.78
CA VAL A 55 -16.05 27.52 -2.90
C VAL A 55 -15.12 28.06 -1.83
N TYR A 56 -15.58 28.04 -0.59
CA TYR A 56 -14.81 28.41 0.58
C TYR A 56 -14.21 27.16 1.20
N SER A 57 -12.89 27.10 1.30
CA SER A 57 -12.19 25.99 1.93
C SER A 57 -11.32 26.46 3.08
N SER A 58 -11.26 25.67 4.14
CA SER A 58 -10.42 25.97 5.31
C SER A 58 -9.65 24.73 5.75
N ASN A 59 -8.45 24.93 6.28
CA ASN A 59 -7.61 23.86 6.79
C ASN A 59 -6.99 24.25 8.13
N SER A 60 -7.10 23.35 9.09
CA SER A 60 -6.52 23.49 10.42
C SER A 60 -6.04 22.13 10.91
N PHE A 61 -5.41 22.06 12.08
CA PHE A 61 -5.11 20.76 12.70
C PHE A 61 -6.33 19.90 13.02
N ALA A 62 -7.55 20.45 12.97
CA ALA A 62 -8.79 19.69 13.13
C ALA A 62 -9.28 19.02 11.83
N GLY A 63 -8.66 19.35 10.69
CA GLY A 63 -9.02 18.85 9.38
C GLY A 63 -9.41 19.97 8.41
N ILE A 64 -9.88 19.54 7.24
CA ILE A 64 -10.33 20.40 6.14
C ILE A 64 -11.85 20.53 6.20
N THR A 65 -12.36 21.73 5.96
CA THR A 65 -13.79 21.97 5.69
C THR A 65 -13.94 22.68 4.35
N CYS A 66 -15.08 22.44 3.70
CA CYS A 66 -15.41 23.05 2.41
C CYS A 66 -16.90 23.34 2.39
N CYS A 67 -17.28 24.52 1.91
CA CYS A 67 -18.68 24.91 1.69
C CYS A 67 -18.81 25.71 0.40
N ILE A 68 -20.01 25.68 -0.19
CA ILE A 68 -20.30 26.35 -1.45
C ILE A 68 -21.39 27.37 -1.23
N ASN A 69 -21.15 28.61 -1.68
CA ASN A 69 -22.08 29.73 -1.55
C ASN A 69 -22.64 29.86 -0.11
N ASP A 70 -21.78 30.01 0.90
CA ASP A 70 -22.16 30.17 2.31
C ASP A 70 -23.10 29.07 2.86
N ASP A 71 -22.79 27.80 2.59
CA ASP A 71 -23.54 26.60 3.00
C ASP A 71 -24.92 26.39 2.32
N ASP A 72 -25.21 27.11 1.23
CA ASP A 72 -26.45 26.93 0.46
C ASP A 72 -26.52 25.57 -0.27
N ILE A 73 -25.37 24.92 -0.50
CA ILE A 73 -25.25 23.67 -1.25
C ILE A 73 -24.45 22.65 -0.46
N GLU A 74 -25.01 21.45 -0.28
CA GLU A 74 -24.30 20.32 0.32
C GLU A 74 -23.17 19.87 -0.61
N VAL A 75 -21.95 19.87 -0.09
CA VAL A 75 -20.73 19.48 -0.81
C VAL A 75 -20.13 18.24 -0.17
N SER A 76 -19.81 17.26 -1.00
CA SER A 76 -18.97 16.13 -0.61
C SER A 76 -17.56 16.38 -1.11
N PHE A 77 -16.55 16.08 -0.30
CA PHE A 77 -15.15 16.21 -0.73
C PHE A 77 -14.28 15.08 -0.22
N THR A 78 -13.26 14.77 -1.00
CA THR A 78 -12.22 13.79 -0.64
C THR A 78 -10.84 14.40 -0.84
N MET A 79 -9.88 14.01 -0.02
CA MET A 79 -8.48 14.36 -0.28
C MET A 79 -8.09 13.81 -1.65
N ALA A 80 -7.63 14.69 -2.54
CA ALA A 80 -7.03 14.25 -3.78
C ALA A 80 -5.74 13.48 -3.41
N PRO A 81 -5.43 12.37 -4.12
CA PRO A 81 -4.16 11.68 -3.91
C PRO A 81 -3.01 12.69 -4.02
N THR A 82 -2.13 12.72 -3.02
CA THR A 82 -0.95 13.58 -3.06
C THR A 82 0.09 12.95 -3.97
N ASP A 83 0.22 13.47 -5.19
CA ASP A 83 1.06 13.00 -6.31
C ASP A 83 2.59 13.08 -6.07
N ASN A 84 3.16 12.72 -4.91
CA ASN A 84 4.63 12.80 -4.78
C ASN A 84 5.34 11.71 -3.96
N GLU A 85 4.66 10.90 -3.14
CA GLU A 85 5.35 9.79 -2.45
C GLU A 85 4.86 8.40 -2.92
N SER A 86 3.56 8.26 -3.22
CA SER A 86 3.00 6.98 -3.67
C SER A 86 3.35 6.62 -5.12
N GLU A 87 3.37 7.59 -6.04
CA GLU A 87 3.69 7.35 -7.47
C GLU A 87 5.15 6.90 -7.66
N THR A 88 6.10 7.48 -6.92
CA THR A 88 7.52 7.11 -7.01
C THR A 88 7.80 5.69 -6.51
N ASP A 89 7.11 5.26 -5.45
CA ASP A 89 7.22 3.91 -4.91
C ASP A 89 6.57 2.88 -5.86
N LEU A 90 5.45 3.25 -6.48
CA LEU A 90 4.78 2.46 -7.51
C LEU A 90 5.64 2.26 -8.75
N ASP A 91 6.21 3.34 -9.29
CA ASP A 91 7.09 3.27 -10.46
C ASP A 91 8.33 2.43 -10.18
N TRP A 92 8.89 2.52 -8.97
CA TRP A 92 9.97 1.65 -8.54
C TRP A 92 9.52 0.18 -8.49
N LEU A 93 8.39 -0.14 -7.85
CA LEU A 93 7.87 -1.51 -7.76
C LEU A 93 7.51 -2.11 -9.12
N ILE A 94 6.99 -1.29 -10.05
CA ILE A 94 6.62 -1.71 -11.41
C ILE A 94 7.87 -1.94 -12.27
N GLY A 95 8.82 -1.00 -12.25
CA GLY A 95 10.00 -1.02 -13.13
C GLY A 95 11.14 -1.92 -12.64
N HIS A 96 11.19 -2.22 -11.34
CA HIS A 96 12.26 -3.03 -10.76
C HIS A 96 12.06 -4.52 -11.05
N SER A 97 13.09 -5.22 -11.53
CA SER A 97 13.07 -6.67 -11.84
C SER A 97 14.05 -7.50 -11.01
N ARG A 98 14.62 -6.91 -9.94
CA ARG A 98 15.62 -7.57 -9.08
C ARG A 98 15.07 -7.94 -7.70
N GLN A 99 13.78 -8.22 -7.60
CA GLN A 99 13.10 -8.61 -6.35
C GLN A 99 13.83 -9.75 -5.65
N PHE A 100 14.19 -10.79 -6.40
CA PHE A 100 14.93 -11.92 -5.88
C PHE A 100 16.32 -11.51 -5.38
N CYS A 101 17.07 -10.71 -6.13
CA CYS A 101 18.39 -10.24 -5.71
C CYS A 101 18.33 -9.36 -4.44
N ILE A 102 17.30 -8.53 -4.30
CA ILE A 102 17.09 -7.74 -3.08
C ILE A 102 16.85 -8.67 -1.89
N PHE A 103 15.98 -9.68 -2.05
CA PHE A 103 15.74 -10.68 -1.02
C PHE A 103 17.02 -11.43 -0.64
N GLU A 104 17.79 -11.91 -1.63
CA GLU A 104 19.06 -12.59 -1.39
C GLU A 104 20.03 -11.73 -0.57
N MET A 105 20.18 -10.46 -0.95
CA MET A 105 21.01 -9.50 -0.24
C MET A 105 20.55 -9.28 1.21
N GLN A 106 19.23 -9.16 1.46
CA GLN A 106 18.72 -9.03 2.83
C GLN A 106 19.01 -10.29 3.67
N ILE A 107 18.85 -11.48 3.08
CA ILE A 107 19.17 -12.75 3.76
C ILE A 107 20.67 -12.83 4.08
N ASP A 108 21.54 -12.38 3.17
CA ASP A 108 22.97 -12.36 3.41
C ASP A 108 23.39 -11.36 4.49
N HIS A 109 22.72 -10.19 4.59
CA HIS A 109 22.91 -9.29 5.73
C HIS A 109 22.54 -9.96 7.06
N VAL A 110 21.43 -10.71 7.10
CA VAL A 110 21.02 -11.44 8.31
C VAL A 110 22.07 -12.49 8.70
N LYS A 111 22.58 -13.27 7.73
CA LYS A 111 23.66 -14.24 7.99
C LYS A 111 24.91 -13.57 8.54
N GLY A 112 25.29 -12.42 7.98
CA GLY A 112 26.42 -11.63 8.45
C GLY A 112 26.23 -11.19 9.90
N LEU A 113 25.07 -10.62 10.22
CA LEU A 113 24.75 -10.15 11.57
C LEU A 113 24.66 -11.28 12.61
N LEU A 114 24.20 -12.47 12.22
CA LEU A 114 24.21 -13.66 13.09
C LEU A 114 25.62 -14.17 13.39
N ALA A 115 26.57 -13.97 12.47
CA ALA A 115 27.95 -14.41 12.66
C ALA A 115 28.79 -13.47 13.54
N GLU A 116 28.28 -12.28 13.87
CA GLU A 116 28.98 -11.32 14.71
C GLU A 116 28.99 -11.74 16.18
N ASN A 117 30.12 -11.47 16.86
CA ASN A 117 30.24 -11.76 18.29
C ASN A 117 29.53 -10.66 19.10
N ILE A 118 28.30 -10.94 19.51
CA ILE A 118 27.48 -10.06 20.34
C ILE A 118 27.44 -10.58 21.78
N THR A 119 27.49 -9.67 22.76
CA THR A 119 27.38 -10.01 24.18
C THR A 119 26.00 -10.61 24.50
N GLU A 120 25.95 -11.56 25.44
CA GLU A 120 24.70 -12.27 25.81
C GLU A 120 23.52 -11.32 26.11
N ASP A 121 23.79 -10.19 26.78
CA ASP A 121 22.79 -9.17 27.13
C ASP A 121 22.09 -8.51 25.91
N HIS A 122 22.66 -8.65 24.72
CA HIS A 122 22.14 -8.04 23.49
C HIS A 122 21.58 -9.07 22.50
N LEU A 123 21.77 -10.37 22.75
CA LEU A 123 21.29 -11.44 21.87
C LEU A 123 19.77 -11.45 21.72
N PHE A 124 19.04 -11.14 22.79
CA PHE A 124 17.58 -11.02 22.73
C PHE A 124 17.17 -9.99 21.67
N GLY A 125 17.64 -8.75 21.80
CA GLY A 125 17.31 -7.67 20.86
C GLY A 125 17.72 -8.01 19.43
N LEU A 126 18.91 -8.59 19.25
CA LEU A 126 19.39 -9.04 17.94
C LEU A 126 18.42 -10.04 17.30
N HIS A 127 18.08 -11.13 18.00
CA HIS A 127 17.19 -12.16 17.47
C HIS A 127 15.79 -11.63 17.15
N ILE A 128 15.24 -10.75 18.00
CA ILE A 128 13.94 -10.10 17.75
C ILE A 128 13.97 -9.29 16.45
N MET A 129 15.01 -8.46 16.27
CA MET A 129 15.14 -7.62 15.07
C MET A 129 15.36 -8.47 13.81
N LEU A 130 16.25 -9.46 13.87
CA LEU A 130 16.54 -10.32 12.72
C LEU A 130 15.33 -11.16 12.32
N TYR A 131 14.58 -11.71 13.28
CA TYR A 131 13.34 -12.43 12.98
C TYR A 131 12.33 -11.55 12.26
N GLY A 132 12.08 -10.34 12.79
CA GLY A 132 11.20 -9.36 12.15
C GLY A 132 11.66 -8.98 10.74
N HIS A 133 12.97 -8.82 10.55
CA HIS A 133 13.57 -8.47 9.28
C HIS A 133 13.43 -9.59 8.22
N ILE A 134 13.63 -10.86 8.58
CA ILE A 134 13.45 -11.98 7.65
C ILE A 134 12.00 -12.03 7.14
N VAL A 135 11.02 -11.88 8.05
CA VAL A 135 9.60 -11.85 7.66
C VAL A 135 9.31 -10.67 6.75
N ALA A 136 9.80 -9.47 7.08
CA ALA A 136 9.62 -8.27 6.26
C ALA A 136 10.26 -8.42 4.87
N ALA A 137 11.47 -8.98 4.77
CA ALA A 137 12.12 -9.25 3.49
C ALA A 137 11.32 -10.26 2.65
N THR A 138 10.77 -11.30 3.28
CA THR A 138 9.92 -12.30 2.62
C THR A 138 8.62 -11.66 2.09
N GLU A 139 7.94 -10.84 2.89
CA GLU A 139 6.73 -10.13 2.47
C GLU A 139 7.00 -9.12 1.36
N SER A 140 8.10 -8.36 1.46
CA SER A 140 8.51 -7.40 0.44
C SER A 140 8.80 -8.10 -0.88
N TYR A 141 9.42 -9.28 -0.85
CA TYR A 141 9.62 -10.10 -2.05
C TYR A 141 8.27 -10.50 -2.66
N LEU A 142 7.34 -11.04 -1.86
CA LEU A 142 6.02 -11.44 -2.35
C LEU A 142 5.26 -10.25 -2.97
N ALA A 143 5.26 -9.11 -2.29
CA ALA A 143 4.60 -7.89 -2.74
C ALA A 143 5.15 -7.40 -4.07
N SER A 144 6.45 -7.11 -4.10
CA SER A 144 7.12 -6.58 -5.28
C SER A 144 7.09 -7.54 -6.48
N THR A 145 7.18 -8.85 -6.23
CA THR A 145 7.11 -9.87 -7.30
C THR A 145 5.72 -9.93 -7.90
N PHE A 146 4.68 -9.94 -7.05
CA PHE A 146 3.31 -9.98 -7.53
C PHE A 146 2.94 -8.71 -8.31
N ILE A 147 3.26 -7.55 -7.74
CA ILE A 147 3.02 -6.25 -8.37
C ILE A 147 3.70 -6.21 -9.74
N HIS A 148 5.01 -6.46 -9.79
CA HIS A 148 5.78 -6.42 -11.04
C HIS A 148 5.20 -7.33 -12.12
N HIS A 149 4.92 -8.60 -11.81
CA HIS A 149 4.40 -9.53 -12.82
C HIS A 149 3.00 -9.17 -13.29
N VAL A 150 2.12 -8.71 -12.39
CA VAL A 150 0.76 -8.34 -12.75
C VAL A 150 0.76 -7.07 -13.59
N THR A 151 1.40 -5.99 -13.12
CA THR A 151 1.37 -4.69 -13.79
C THR A 151 2.09 -4.68 -15.14
N ASN A 152 3.11 -5.54 -15.32
CA ASN A 152 3.83 -5.69 -16.59
C ASN A 152 3.20 -6.74 -17.53
N SER A 153 2.00 -7.26 -17.24
CA SER A 153 1.31 -8.22 -18.12
C SER A 153 -0.18 -7.98 -18.16
N ARG A 154 -0.67 -7.45 -19.28
CA ARG A 154 -2.10 -7.22 -19.52
C ARG A 154 -2.98 -8.45 -19.27
N ALA A 155 -2.46 -9.65 -19.57
CA ALA A 155 -3.17 -10.90 -19.30
C ALA A 155 -3.31 -11.17 -17.80
N LEU A 156 -2.27 -10.91 -17.01
CA LEU A 156 -2.29 -11.07 -15.56
C LEU A 156 -3.08 -9.95 -14.87
N THR A 157 -2.97 -8.70 -15.33
CA THR A 157 -3.83 -7.57 -14.90
C THR A 157 -5.30 -7.94 -15.07
N LYS A 158 -5.69 -8.40 -16.27
CA LYS A 158 -7.06 -8.84 -16.55
C LYS A 158 -7.48 -9.95 -15.58
N LYS A 159 -6.63 -10.95 -15.37
CA LYS A 159 -6.93 -12.07 -14.48
C LYS A 159 -7.14 -11.63 -13.03
N LEU A 160 -6.31 -10.72 -12.51
CA LEU A 160 -6.50 -10.15 -11.18
C LEU A 160 -7.82 -9.39 -11.07
N VAL A 161 -8.18 -8.59 -12.08
CA VAL A 161 -9.45 -7.86 -12.11
C VAL A 161 -10.64 -8.82 -12.11
N GLU A 162 -10.55 -9.93 -12.84
CA GLU A 162 -11.62 -10.94 -12.93
C GLU A 162 -11.76 -11.81 -11.68
N THR A 163 -10.68 -12.04 -10.91
CA THR A 163 -10.71 -12.93 -9.74
C THR A 163 -10.78 -12.20 -8.40
N SER A 164 -10.41 -10.92 -8.33
CA SER A 164 -10.42 -10.17 -7.07
C SER A 164 -11.84 -9.70 -6.70
N PRO A 165 -12.33 -10.05 -5.49
CA PRO A 165 -13.60 -9.53 -4.98
C PRO A 165 -13.63 -8.00 -4.87
N TYR A 166 -12.47 -7.35 -4.72
CA TYR A 166 -12.37 -5.89 -4.66
C TYR A 166 -12.87 -5.26 -5.97
N PHE A 167 -12.38 -5.74 -7.12
CA PHE A 167 -12.77 -5.22 -8.43
C PHE A 167 -14.18 -5.67 -8.84
N GLY A 168 -14.56 -6.92 -8.52
CA GLY A 168 -15.89 -7.44 -8.85
C GLY A 168 -17.06 -6.70 -8.19
N ASN A 169 -16.81 -6.01 -7.07
CA ASN A 169 -17.82 -5.24 -6.35
C ASN A 169 -17.87 -3.75 -6.76
N GLN A 170 -16.92 -3.27 -7.58
CA GLN A 170 -16.92 -1.90 -8.05
C GLN A 170 -17.96 -1.70 -9.17
N LYS A 171 -18.75 -0.63 -9.07
CA LYS A 171 -19.71 -0.22 -10.10
C LYS A 171 -19.20 1.05 -10.77
N PHE A 172 -19.25 1.08 -12.10
CA PHE A 172 -18.80 2.22 -12.90
C PHE A 172 -19.90 2.67 -13.86
N SER A 173 -20.00 3.97 -14.11
CA SER A 173 -20.73 4.51 -15.25
C SER A 173 -19.95 4.26 -16.56
N LEU A 174 -20.63 4.36 -17.70
CA LEU A 174 -19.97 4.20 -19.01
C LEU A 174 -18.90 5.29 -19.27
N GLN A 175 -19.08 6.50 -18.73
CA GLN A 175 -18.07 7.57 -18.82
C GLN A 175 -16.83 7.24 -17.98
N GLN A 176 -17.02 6.77 -16.74
CA GLN A 176 -15.91 6.36 -15.87
C GLN A 176 -15.12 5.19 -16.45
N LEU A 177 -15.80 4.25 -17.12
CA LEU A 177 -15.15 3.15 -17.82
C LEU A 177 -14.22 3.64 -18.93
N PHE A 178 -14.66 4.62 -19.71
CA PHE A 178 -13.86 5.18 -20.81
C PHE A 178 -12.58 5.89 -20.31
N GLN A 179 -12.66 6.59 -19.17
CA GLN A 179 -11.50 7.23 -18.53
C GLN A 179 -10.54 6.20 -17.91
N LYS A 180 -11.06 5.21 -17.18
CA LYS A 180 -10.24 4.22 -16.47
C LYS A 180 -9.60 3.16 -17.37
N GLN A 181 -10.09 2.97 -18.59
CA GLN A 181 -9.55 1.98 -19.53
C GLN A 181 -8.06 2.22 -19.84
N ASN A 182 -7.60 3.47 -19.83
CA ASN A 182 -6.20 3.83 -20.09
C ASN A 182 -5.32 3.86 -18.83
N ALA A 183 -5.92 3.71 -17.64
CA ALA A 183 -5.24 3.79 -16.34
C ALA A 183 -5.41 2.51 -15.50
N ILE A 184 -5.84 1.40 -16.12
CA ILE A 184 -6.19 0.19 -15.39
C ILE A 184 -4.97 -0.42 -14.68
N GLU A 185 -3.78 -0.31 -15.27
CA GLU A 185 -2.52 -0.72 -14.65
C GLU A 185 -2.22 0.11 -13.39
N GLN A 186 -2.42 1.43 -13.42
CA GLN A 186 -2.21 2.32 -12.27
C GLN A 186 -3.24 2.06 -11.16
N VAL A 187 -4.50 1.83 -11.52
CA VAL A 187 -5.57 1.46 -10.55
C VAL A 187 -5.24 0.13 -9.88
N VAL A 188 -4.79 -0.86 -10.67
CA VAL A 188 -4.36 -2.17 -10.14
C VAL A 188 -3.13 -2.03 -9.25
N ALA A 189 -2.13 -1.24 -9.68
CA ALA A 189 -0.91 -1.05 -8.93
C ALA A 189 -1.19 -0.36 -7.58
N SER A 190 -2.02 0.69 -7.58
CA SER A 190 -2.46 1.39 -6.35
C SER A 190 -3.19 0.44 -5.39
N TYR A 191 -4.14 -0.36 -5.90
CA TYR A 191 -4.82 -1.38 -5.09
C TYR A 191 -3.85 -2.40 -4.48
N LEU A 192 -2.83 -2.82 -5.23
CA LEU A 192 -1.84 -3.77 -4.74
C LEU A 192 -0.87 -3.13 -3.73
N GLN A 193 -0.55 -1.84 -3.84
CA GLN A 193 0.26 -1.14 -2.85
C GLN A 193 -0.46 -1.03 -1.51
N ASP A 194 -1.76 -0.71 -1.54
CA ASP A 194 -2.62 -0.67 -0.34
C ASP A 194 -2.89 -2.07 0.23
N MET A 195 -2.56 -3.12 -0.53
CA MET A 195 -2.77 -4.48 -0.08
C MET A 195 -1.74 -4.89 0.96
N ILE A 196 -2.28 -5.31 2.09
CA ILE A 196 -1.56 -5.94 3.18
C ILE A 196 -1.02 -7.32 2.73
N PHE A 197 0.19 -7.36 2.18
CA PHE A 197 0.88 -8.63 1.84
C PHE A 197 1.30 -9.45 3.05
N HIS A 198 1.17 -8.92 4.27
CA HIS A 198 1.31 -9.71 5.50
C HIS A 198 0.11 -10.64 5.75
N ASP A 199 -1.03 -10.45 5.08
CA ASP A 199 -2.15 -11.41 5.14
C ASP A 199 -1.94 -12.58 4.16
N ILE A 200 -1.13 -13.55 4.59
CA ILE A 200 -0.82 -14.76 3.82
C ILE A 200 -2.08 -15.55 3.42
N LYS A 201 -3.21 -15.39 4.14
CA LYS A 201 -4.47 -16.05 3.78
C LYS A 201 -5.05 -15.50 2.47
N LYS A 202 -4.80 -14.23 2.17
CA LYS A 202 -5.19 -13.58 0.91
C LYS A 202 -4.10 -13.74 -0.15
N VAL A 203 -2.83 -13.57 0.22
CA VAL A 203 -1.71 -13.62 -0.74
C VAL A 203 -1.60 -14.99 -1.40
N LYS A 204 -1.71 -16.08 -0.63
CA LYS A 204 -1.60 -17.44 -1.18
C LYS A 204 -2.60 -17.76 -2.30
N PRO A 205 -3.93 -17.58 -2.12
CA PRO A 205 -4.89 -17.82 -3.21
C PRO A 205 -4.68 -16.84 -4.37
N MET A 206 -4.30 -15.58 -4.12
CA MET A 206 -4.01 -14.64 -5.21
C MET A 206 -2.84 -15.07 -6.10
N PHE A 207 -1.73 -15.54 -5.51
CA PHE A 207 -0.61 -16.10 -6.27
C PHE A 207 -1.04 -17.32 -7.10
N LYS A 208 -1.92 -18.16 -6.55
CA LYS A 208 -2.45 -19.34 -7.24
C LYS A 208 -3.43 -18.97 -8.36
N GLU A 209 -4.31 -18.01 -8.13
CA GLU A 209 -5.33 -17.65 -9.10
C GLU A 209 -4.74 -16.81 -10.22
N VAL A 210 -3.90 -15.82 -9.91
CA VAL A 210 -3.38 -14.88 -10.91
C VAL A 210 -2.12 -15.44 -11.56
N LEU A 211 -1.08 -15.71 -10.78
CA LEU A 211 0.22 -16.16 -11.30
C LEU A 211 0.26 -17.68 -11.51
N ASN A 212 -0.75 -18.44 -11.06
CA ASN A 212 -0.77 -19.90 -11.05
C ASN A 212 0.40 -20.51 -10.26
N ILE A 213 0.90 -19.80 -9.24
CA ILE A 213 2.00 -20.24 -8.38
C ILE A 213 1.40 -20.91 -7.15
N ASP A 214 1.88 -22.11 -6.83
CA ASP A 214 1.50 -22.81 -5.62
C ASP A 214 2.55 -22.63 -4.53
N PHE A 215 2.11 -22.12 -3.39
CA PHE A 215 2.98 -21.98 -2.21
C PHE A 215 3.21 -23.31 -1.49
N GLY A 216 2.40 -24.33 -1.74
CA GLY A 216 2.44 -25.57 -0.97
C GLY A 216 2.10 -25.34 0.51
N ASN A 217 2.80 -26.04 1.42
CA ASN A 217 2.58 -25.89 2.85
C ASN A 217 3.38 -24.71 3.42
N VAL A 218 2.66 -23.64 3.78
CA VAL A 218 3.22 -22.42 4.38
C VAL A 218 2.69 -22.19 5.80
N SER A 219 2.34 -23.27 6.52
CA SER A 219 1.87 -23.18 7.92
C SER A 219 2.89 -22.49 8.84
N TRP A 220 4.18 -22.66 8.53
CA TRP A 220 5.28 -22.00 9.23
C TRP A 220 5.22 -20.47 9.04
N LEU A 221 4.93 -19.98 7.83
CA LEU A 221 4.89 -18.55 7.52
C LEU A 221 3.74 -17.85 8.24
N PHE A 222 2.59 -18.51 8.39
CA PHE A 222 1.49 -17.98 9.22
C PHE A 222 1.92 -17.77 10.68
N LYS A 223 2.65 -18.73 11.25
CA LYS A 223 3.20 -18.60 12.61
C LYS A 223 4.22 -17.48 12.66
N ALA A 224 5.07 -17.37 11.65
CA ALA A 224 6.12 -16.36 11.59
C ALA A 224 5.58 -14.94 11.50
N VAL A 225 4.58 -14.70 10.65
CA VAL A 225 3.89 -13.40 10.57
C VAL A 225 3.21 -13.05 11.88
N SER A 226 2.57 -14.03 12.54
CA SER A 226 1.95 -13.81 13.85
C SER A 226 2.99 -13.40 14.90
N LEU A 227 4.13 -14.09 14.96
CA LEU A 227 5.19 -13.80 15.93
C LEU A 227 5.90 -12.47 15.61
N ARG A 228 6.04 -12.13 14.31
CA ARG A 228 6.60 -10.84 13.87
C ARG A 228 5.86 -9.66 14.48
N HIS A 229 4.54 -9.74 14.67
CA HIS A 229 3.78 -8.66 15.29
C HIS A 229 4.30 -8.32 16.69
N ASP A 230 4.62 -9.34 17.49
CA ASP A 230 5.21 -9.17 18.81
C ASP A 230 6.65 -8.63 18.70
N CYS A 231 7.43 -9.08 17.71
CA CYS A 231 8.77 -8.56 17.47
C CYS A 231 8.78 -7.06 17.16
N VAL A 232 7.92 -6.60 16.24
CA VAL A 232 8.00 -5.22 15.70
C VAL A 232 7.11 -4.22 16.45
N HIS A 233 5.94 -4.64 16.95
CA HIS A 233 4.99 -3.73 17.60
C HIS A 233 5.01 -3.83 19.12
N ARG A 234 5.64 -4.88 19.68
CA ARG A 234 5.74 -5.08 21.14
C ARG A 234 7.19 -5.29 21.60
N ALA A 235 8.17 -4.94 20.76
CA ALA A 235 9.60 -5.02 21.06
C ALA A 235 10.06 -6.40 21.58
N GLY A 236 9.45 -7.48 21.07
CA GLY A 236 9.78 -8.84 21.48
C GLY A 236 9.02 -9.34 22.72
N TYR A 237 7.95 -8.68 23.13
CA TYR A 237 7.09 -9.13 24.23
C TYR A 237 5.71 -9.52 23.73
N ASP A 238 5.11 -10.55 24.31
CA ASP A 238 3.74 -10.94 24.01
C ASP A 238 2.72 -9.96 24.63
N LYS A 239 1.43 -10.18 24.36
CA LYS A 239 0.33 -9.40 24.94
C LYS A 239 0.21 -9.45 26.47
N ASN A 240 0.90 -10.38 27.12
CA ASN A 240 0.92 -10.54 28.57
C ASN A 240 2.21 -9.96 29.18
N GLY A 241 3.11 -9.40 28.37
CA GLY A 241 4.40 -8.87 28.82
C GLY A 241 5.50 -9.91 28.98
N ASN A 242 5.32 -11.14 28.49
CA ASN A 242 6.37 -12.17 28.51
C ASN A 242 7.30 -12.01 27.30
N PRO A 243 8.62 -12.20 27.45
CA PRO A 243 9.54 -12.18 26.31
C PRO A 243 9.24 -13.35 25.37
N VAL A 244 9.18 -13.07 24.07
CA VAL A 244 9.05 -14.13 23.06
C VAL A 244 10.33 -14.95 22.99
N ARG A 245 10.19 -16.26 22.79
CA ARG A 245 11.31 -17.20 22.78
C ARG A 245 11.87 -17.34 21.38
N ILE A 246 12.72 -16.40 20.99
CA ILE A 246 13.44 -16.42 19.71
C ILE A 246 14.93 -16.55 20.02
N TYR A 247 15.50 -17.65 19.57
CA TYR A 247 16.92 -17.97 19.70
C TYR A 247 17.56 -18.03 18.32
N GLU A 248 18.89 -18.14 18.26
CA GLU A 248 19.64 -18.23 17.01
C GLU A 248 19.09 -19.35 16.11
N GLU A 249 18.75 -20.51 16.67
CA GLU A 249 18.18 -21.64 15.92
C GLU A 249 16.82 -21.28 15.31
N THR A 250 16.01 -20.48 16.01
CA THR A 250 14.71 -20.01 15.51
C THR A 250 14.87 -19.06 14.33
N VAL A 251 15.89 -18.18 14.40
CA VAL A 251 16.22 -17.25 13.31
C VAL A 251 16.75 -18.03 12.10
N ASN A 252 17.69 -18.97 12.32
CA ASN A 252 18.24 -19.80 11.26
C ASN A 252 17.18 -20.68 10.59
N GLU A 253 16.27 -21.30 11.35
CA GLU A 253 15.16 -22.08 10.80
C GLU A 253 14.26 -21.20 9.92
N LEU A 254 13.89 -20.01 10.39
CA LEU A 254 13.07 -19.07 9.62
C LEU A 254 13.80 -18.64 8.34
N LEU A 255 15.10 -18.35 8.42
CA LEU A 255 15.94 -17.97 7.29
C LEU A 255 15.93 -19.06 6.20
N GLU A 256 16.15 -20.32 6.59
CA GLU A 256 16.12 -21.44 5.65
C GLU A 256 14.73 -21.67 5.05
N GLN A 257 13.67 -21.59 5.86
CA GLN A 257 12.29 -21.74 5.39
C GLN A 257 11.92 -20.65 4.39
N SER A 258 12.23 -19.38 4.69
CA SER A 258 12.02 -18.25 3.78
C SER A 258 12.82 -18.39 2.49
N TRP A 259 14.11 -18.75 2.58
CA TRP A 259 14.95 -18.96 1.40
C TRP A 259 14.40 -20.05 0.48
N ASN A 260 14.07 -21.21 1.03
CA ASN A 260 13.54 -22.33 0.26
C ASN A 260 12.19 -21.99 -0.37
N PHE A 261 11.32 -21.31 0.37
CA PHE A 261 10.03 -20.87 -0.12
C PHE A 261 10.14 -19.90 -1.30
N VAL A 262 10.97 -18.86 -1.18
CA VAL A 262 11.22 -17.91 -2.26
C VAL A 262 11.81 -18.61 -3.48
N ARG A 263 12.76 -19.54 -3.30
CA ARG A 263 13.31 -20.32 -4.43
C ARG A 263 12.27 -21.19 -5.13
N VAL A 264 11.31 -21.74 -4.41
CA VAL A 264 10.20 -22.51 -5.01
C VAL A 264 9.31 -21.62 -5.87
N ILE A 265 9.08 -20.37 -5.47
CA ILE A 265 8.36 -19.37 -6.27
C ILE A 265 9.16 -19.01 -7.53
N GLU A 266 10.44 -18.67 -7.38
CA GLU A 266 11.35 -18.33 -8.49
C GLU A 266 11.42 -19.43 -9.55
N ASN A 267 11.49 -20.70 -9.13
CA ASN A 267 11.51 -21.82 -10.08
C ASN A 267 10.19 -21.91 -10.86
N GLN A 268 9.05 -21.75 -10.18
CA GLN A 268 7.74 -21.75 -10.84
C GLN A 268 7.56 -20.56 -11.80
N LEU A 269 8.19 -19.42 -11.53
CA LEU A 269 8.22 -18.26 -12.42
C LEU A 269 9.09 -18.53 -13.66
N LYS A 270 10.28 -19.13 -13.49
CA LYS A 270 11.21 -19.46 -14.58
C LYS A 270 10.67 -20.51 -15.54
N ASP A 271 9.99 -21.53 -15.02
CA ASP A 271 9.32 -22.58 -15.82
C ASP A 271 8.21 -22.01 -16.73
N ARG A 272 7.90 -20.71 -16.59
CA ARG A 272 6.85 -19.99 -17.30
C ARG A 272 7.38 -18.78 -18.08
N GLY A 273 8.70 -18.70 -18.28
CA GLY A 273 9.32 -17.77 -19.23
C GLY A 273 8.65 -17.85 -20.62
N PRO A 274 8.72 -16.76 -21.41
CA PRO A 274 7.70 -16.41 -22.38
C PRO A 274 7.41 -17.58 -23.33
N LYS A 275 6.16 -18.04 -23.35
CA LYS A 275 5.65 -18.74 -24.54
C LYS A 275 5.66 -17.69 -25.65
N ILE A 276 6.73 -17.72 -26.44
CA ILE A 276 6.87 -17.01 -27.72
C ILE A 276 5.66 -17.34 -28.60
#